data_AF-A0A0N4ZPA1-F1
#
_entry.id   AF-A0A0N4ZPA1-F1
#
_cell.length_a   1.000
_cell.length_b   1.000
_cell.length_c   1.000
_cell.angle_alpha   90.00
_cell.angle_beta   90.00
_cell.angle_gamma   90.00
#
_symmetry.space_group_name_H-M   'P 1'
#
loop_
_entity.id
_entity.type
_entity.pdbx_description
1 polymer ?
#
loop_
_entity_poly.entity_id
_entity_poly.type
_entity_poly.pdbx_seq_one_letter_code
_entity_poly.pdbx_strand_id
1 'polypeptide(L)'
;MTTASQPIPSSYRRFSSQSHHIGSFGLSLSKITEMARSYTSDIHLRMESQLEIQAIKAIGRVASVVKDISVSEMLPRTVDIIFVNITTLEDQPFCVELTQKGWRICSLRSDCMIGDFTKLDLFVNYYESLFEILNIISPEYSDNYSGEVNDNTFDEANIRNESEDSHHEVSSSDQNWSDINSTPNSSSEFLNSIVNNS
;
A
#
# COMPACT_ATOMS: atom_id res chain seq x y z
N MET A 1 -37.28 -60.67 20.54
CA MET A 1 -37.17 -59.24 20.21
C MET A 1 -35.69 -58.94 20.03
N THR A 2 -35.35 -58.54 18.81
CA THR A 2 -33.99 -58.52 18.25
C THR A 2 -33.54 -57.07 18.19
N THR A 3 -32.42 -56.71 18.81
CA THR A 3 -31.61 -55.55 18.41
C THR A 3 -30.14 -55.88 18.63
N ALA A 4 -29.44 -56.11 17.52
CA ALA A 4 -28.01 -56.36 17.45
C ALA A 4 -27.23 -55.05 17.52
N SER A 5 -26.16 -55.02 18.32
CA SER A 5 -25.16 -53.96 18.34
C SER A 5 -24.15 -54.18 17.20
N GLN A 6 -23.96 -53.19 16.33
CA GLN A 6 -22.91 -53.21 15.31
C GLN A 6 -21.60 -52.61 15.82
N PRO A 7 -20.42 -53.16 15.42
CA PRO A 7 -19.12 -52.53 15.70
C PRO A 7 -18.69 -51.59 14.56
N ILE A 8 -18.07 -50.46 14.94
CA ILE A 8 -17.47 -49.48 14.02
C ILE A 8 -15.99 -49.86 13.78
N PRO A 9 -15.49 -49.95 12.53
CA PRO A 9 -14.10 -50.29 12.26
C PRO A 9 -13.19 -49.05 12.22
N SER A 10 -12.06 -49.16 12.94
CA SER A 10 -10.88 -48.32 12.87
C SER A 10 -10.12 -48.51 11.55
N SER A 11 -9.82 -47.41 10.84
CA SER A 11 -8.96 -47.42 9.66
C SER A 11 -7.77 -46.47 9.83
N TYR A 12 -6.59 -47.06 10.05
CA TYR A 12 -5.30 -46.40 9.92
C TYR A 12 -4.99 -46.11 8.45
N ARG A 13 -4.52 -44.90 8.12
CA ARG A 13 -3.65 -44.67 6.95
C ARG A 13 -2.39 -43.93 7.38
N ARG A 14 -1.27 -44.65 7.29
CA ARG A 14 0.08 -44.08 7.15
C ARG A 14 0.35 -43.81 5.67
N PHE A 15 0.98 -42.69 5.36
CA PHE A 15 1.97 -42.60 4.28
C PHE A 15 3.03 -41.55 4.67
N SER A 16 4.25 -42.03 4.93
CA SER A 16 5.54 -41.33 4.70
C SER A 16 5.76 -41.21 3.18
N SER A 17 6.51 -40.31 2.56
CA SER A 17 7.79 -39.60 2.78
C SER A 17 7.85 -38.52 1.67
N GLN A 18 8.60 -37.42 1.66
CA GLN A 18 10.06 -37.25 1.76
C GLN A 18 10.35 -35.76 1.46
N SER A 19 11.37 -35.18 2.07
CA SER A 19 11.86 -33.80 1.84
C SER A 19 12.68 -33.67 0.56
N HIS A 20 12.57 -32.55 -0.18
CA HIS A 20 13.67 -32.02 -1.00
C HIS A 20 13.65 -30.49 -1.14
N HIS A 21 14.82 -29.89 -0.85
CA HIS A 21 15.48 -28.76 -1.49
C HIS A 21 14.99 -27.30 -1.34
N ILE A 22 15.90 -26.52 -0.74
CA ILE A 22 16.16 -25.09 -0.96
C ILE A 22 16.51 -24.82 -2.44
N GLY A 23 15.95 -23.76 -3.04
CA GLY A 23 16.57 -23.04 -4.16
C GLY A 23 15.67 -22.48 -5.29
N SER A 24 15.77 -21.16 -5.48
CA SER A 24 15.74 -20.41 -6.76
C SER A 24 14.41 -19.97 -7.42
N PHE A 25 14.39 -18.65 -7.68
CA PHE A 25 13.44 -17.86 -8.46
C PHE A 25 13.19 -18.40 -9.87
N GLY A 26 11.97 -18.22 -10.38
CA GLY A 26 11.61 -18.59 -11.74
C GLY A 26 10.38 -17.86 -12.28
N LEU A 27 10.54 -16.61 -12.73
CA LEU A 27 9.65 -15.99 -13.71
C LEU A 27 10.49 -15.43 -14.87
N SER A 28 10.16 -15.85 -16.10
CA SER A 28 10.81 -15.39 -17.32
C SER A 28 10.48 -13.92 -17.60
N LEU A 29 11.47 -13.11 -17.97
CA LEU A 29 11.30 -11.69 -18.30
C LEU A 29 10.22 -11.43 -19.37
N SER A 30 10.08 -12.33 -20.35
CA SER A 30 9.05 -12.23 -21.38
C SER A 30 7.63 -12.32 -20.82
N LYS A 31 7.42 -13.14 -19.79
CA LYS A 31 6.13 -13.24 -19.07
C LYS A 31 5.89 -12.02 -18.19
N ILE A 32 6.94 -11.41 -17.64
CA ILE A 32 6.83 -10.16 -16.87
C ILE A 32 6.36 -9.01 -17.79
N THR A 33 6.96 -8.87 -18.96
CA THR A 33 6.60 -7.80 -19.92
C THR A 33 5.20 -7.98 -20.50
N GLU A 34 4.77 -9.22 -20.77
CA GLU A 34 3.43 -9.52 -21.25
C GLU A 34 2.37 -9.29 -20.14
N MET A 35 2.70 -9.62 -18.89
CA MET A 35 1.86 -9.33 -17.72
C MET A 35 1.79 -7.82 -17.43
N ALA A 36 2.87 -7.07 -17.65
CA ALA A 36 2.86 -5.61 -17.55
C ALA A 36 1.98 -4.98 -18.64
N ARG A 37 2.00 -5.52 -19.87
CA ARG A 37 1.15 -5.04 -20.97
C ARG A 37 -0.33 -5.37 -20.79
N SER A 38 -0.68 -6.54 -20.23
CA SER A 38 -2.08 -6.86 -19.92
C SER A 38 -2.59 -6.13 -18.67
N TYR A 39 -1.72 -5.79 -17.71
CA TYR A 39 -2.06 -4.92 -16.58
C TYR A 39 -2.38 -3.49 -17.02
N THR A 40 -1.79 -3.02 -18.13
CA THR A 40 -1.99 -1.63 -18.57
C THR A 40 -3.39 -1.32 -19.12
N SER A 41 -4.18 -2.33 -19.46
CA SER A 41 -5.58 -2.18 -19.86
C SER A 41 -6.54 -2.00 -18.67
N ASP A 42 -6.14 -2.39 -17.46
CA ASP A 42 -6.88 -2.18 -16.19
C ASP A 42 -6.42 -0.91 -15.44
N ILE A 43 -5.44 -0.18 -15.98
CA ILE A 43 -4.81 0.99 -15.31
C ILE A 43 -5.79 2.14 -15.05
N HIS A 44 -6.96 2.19 -15.70
CA HIS A 44 -7.91 3.29 -15.51
C HIS A 44 -9.09 2.98 -14.56
N LEU A 45 -9.30 1.71 -14.15
CA LEU A 45 -10.27 1.38 -13.09
C LEU A 45 -9.65 1.43 -11.69
N ARG A 46 -8.32 1.36 -11.60
CA ARG A 46 -7.57 1.51 -10.36
C ARG A 46 -7.19 2.97 -10.11
N MET A 47 -8.15 3.87 -10.29
CA MET A 47 -8.08 5.16 -9.61
C MET A 47 -8.11 4.83 -8.12
N GLU A 48 -6.96 4.87 -7.45
CA GLU A 48 -6.88 4.68 -6.01
C GLU A 48 -7.94 5.58 -5.36
N SER A 49 -8.84 4.97 -4.58
CA SER A 49 -9.87 5.76 -3.91
C SER A 49 -9.18 6.81 -3.01
N GLN A 50 -9.75 8.00 -2.88
CA GLN A 50 -9.15 9.06 -2.05
C GLN A 50 -8.81 8.56 -0.64
N LEU A 51 -9.65 7.67 -0.09
CA LEU A 51 -9.40 7.03 1.19
C LEU A 51 -8.21 6.08 1.16
N GLU A 52 -7.95 5.35 0.08
CA GLU A 52 -6.77 4.48 -0.04
C GLU A 52 -5.48 5.30 -0.05
N ILE A 53 -5.45 6.39 -0.81
CA ILE A 53 -4.31 7.31 -0.84
C ILE A 53 -4.10 7.90 0.56
N GLN A 54 -5.18 8.33 1.21
CA GLN A 54 -5.12 8.89 2.56
C GLN A 54 -4.63 7.86 3.58
N ALA A 55 -5.11 6.61 3.51
CA ALA A 55 -4.68 5.53 4.39
C ALA A 55 -3.18 5.23 4.22
N ILE A 56 -2.71 5.10 2.97
CA ILE A 56 -1.28 4.85 2.68
C ILE A 56 -0.41 5.97 3.24
N LYS A 57 -0.80 7.23 3.00
CA LYS A 57 -0.07 8.39 3.54
C LYS A 57 -0.06 8.38 5.07
N ALA A 58 -1.21 8.19 5.71
CA ALA A 58 -1.32 8.16 7.15
C ALA A 58 -0.48 7.03 7.78
N ILE A 59 -0.54 5.82 7.22
CA ILE A 59 0.26 4.69 7.66
C ILE A 59 1.75 5.01 7.56
N GLY A 60 2.20 5.57 6.43
CA GLY A 60 3.60 5.97 6.25
C GLY A 60 4.05 7.03 7.25
N ARG A 61 3.15 7.93 7.68
CA ARG A 61 3.44 8.95 8.69
C ARG A 61 3.56 8.38 10.11
N VAL A 62 2.71 7.43 10.48
CA VAL A 62 2.67 6.94 11.87
C VAL A 62 3.53 5.71 12.12
N ALA A 63 3.98 5.00 11.09
CA ALA A 63 4.67 3.72 11.21
C ALA A 63 5.92 3.74 12.11
N SER A 64 6.59 4.89 12.25
CA SER A 64 7.78 5.04 13.10
C SER A 64 7.48 5.20 14.60
N VAL A 65 6.23 5.46 14.97
CA VAL A 65 5.81 5.78 16.34
C VAL A 65 4.72 4.84 16.88
N VAL A 66 4.60 3.69 16.24
CA VAL A 66 3.75 2.57 16.65
C VAL A 66 4.56 1.29 16.51
N LYS A 67 4.14 0.21 17.17
CA LYS A 67 4.83 -1.07 17.07
C LYS A 67 4.54 -1.78 15.75
N ASP A 68 3.29 -1.72 15.31
CA ASP A 68 2.84 -2.26 14.02
C ASP A 68 1.64 -1.47 13.50
N ILE A 69 1.53 -1.35 12.18
CA ILE A 69 0.36 -0.77 11.53
C ILE A 69 0.17 -1.37 10.14
N SER A 70 -1.07 -1.75 9.82
CA SER A 70 -1.41 -2.37 8.54
C SER A 70 -2.88 -2.20 8.19
N VAL A 71 -3.21 -2.19 6.90
CA VAL A 71 -4.61 -2.28 6.46
C VAL A 71 -5.13 -3.68 6.80
N SER A 72 -6.34 -3.78 7.36
CA SER A 72 -6.96 -5.06 7.68
C SER A 72 -7.24 -5.86 6.39
N GLU A 73 -6.81 -7.12 6.37
CA GLU A 73 -7.12 -8.07 5.29
C GLU A 73 -8.44 -8.82 5.52
N MET A 74 -8.96 -8.75 6.75
CA MET A 74 -10.12 -9.53 7.21
C MET A 74 -11.43 -8.74 7.15
N LEU A 75 -11.34 -7.40 7.14
CA LEU A 75 -12.51 -6.52 7.16
C LEU A 75 -12.78 -5.89 5.78
N PRO A 76 -14.02 -5.43 5.51
CA PRO A 76 -14.38 -4.87 4.21
C PRO A 76 -13.51 -3.66 3.83
N ARG A 77 -12.94 -3.71 2.64
CA ARG A 77 -12.25 -2.58 2.01
C ARG A 77 -13.08 -2.12 0.81
N THR A 78 -13.56 -0.88 0.88
CA THR A 78 -14.39 -0.28 -0.18
C THR A 78 -13.92 1.16 -0.44
N VAL A 79 -14.51 1.82 -1.43
CA VAL A 79 -14.22 3.22 -1.75
C VAL A 79 -14.63 4.20 -0.64
N ASP A 80 -15.52 3.79 0.27
CA ASP A 80 -16.09 4.64 1.32
C ASP A 80 -15.59 4.30 2.73
N ILE A 81 -14.94 3.15 2.90
CA ILE A 81 -14.41 2.71 4.20
C ILE A 81 -13.20 1.81 4.04
N ILE A 82 -12.20 2.06 4.89
CA ILE A 82 -10.99 1.25 5.02
C ILE A 82 -10.75 0.98 6.51
N PHE A 83 -10.41 -0.25 6.85
CA PHE A 83 -10.01 -0.61 8.21
C PHE A 83 -8.50 -0.74 8.31
N VAL A 84 -7.94 -0.21 9.38
CA VAL A 84 -6.50 -0.24 9.69
C VAL A 84 -6.34 -0.81 11.09
N ASN A 85 -5.41 -1.74 11.25
CA ASN A 85 -4.98 -2.26 12.54
C ASN A 85 -3.77 -1.48 13.01
N ILE A 86 -3.75 -1.15 14.29
CA ILE A 86 -2.64 -0.46 14.94
C ILE A 86 -2.28 -1.28 16.19
N THR A 87 -1.00 -1.57 16.36
CA THR A 87 -0.45 -2.03 17.64
C THR A 87 0.39 -0.90 18.20
N THR A 88 -0.01 -0.35 19.34
CA THR A 88 0.72 0.74 19.99
C THR A 88 2.09 0.28 20.51
N LEU A 89 2.92 1.23 20.95
CA LEU A 89 4.26 0.93 21.48
C LEU A 89 4.18 0.04 22.75
N GLU A 90 3.08 0.14 23.49
CA GLU A 90 2.78 -0.66 24.68
C GLU A 90 2.10 -2.01 24.37
N ASP A 91 2.23 -2.51 23.13
CA ASP A 91 1.68 -3.80 22.70
C ASP A 91 0.14 -3.89 22.71
N GLN A 92 -0.57 -2.76 22.67
CA GLN A 92 -2.04 -2.77 22.67
C GLN A 92 -2.59 -2.74 21.23
N PRO A 93 -3.44 -3.72 20.85
CA PRO A 93 -4.03 -3.76 19.52
C PRO A 93 -5.31 -2.92 19.44
N PHE A 94 -5.49 -2.27 18.31
CA PHE A 94 -6.69 -1.53 17.96
C PHE A 94 -7.05 -1.77 16.50
N CYS A 95 -8.33 -1.70 16.20
CA CYS A 95 -8.81 -1.57 14.84
C CYS A 95 -9.49 -0.20 14.72
N VAL A 96 -9.14 0.54 13.67
CA VAL A 96 -9.69 1.85 13.35
C VAL A 96 -10.30 1.82 11.95
N GLU A 97 -11.37 2.57 11.73
CA GLU A 97 -11.90 2.83 10.40
C GLU A 97 -11.50 4.21 9.92
N LEU A 98 -11.24 4.32 8.62
CA LEU A 98 -11.17 5.56 7.87
C LEU A 98 -12.39 5.65 6.97
N THR A 99 -13.12 6.76 7.07
CA THR A 99 -14.24 7.10 6.18
C THR A 99 -14.13 8.56 5.74
N GLN A 100 -15.06 9.04 4.93
CA GLN A 100 -15.17 10.47 4.60
C GLN A 100 -15.39 11.38 5.82
N LYS A 101 -15.81 10.85 6.97
CA LYS A 101 -15.96 11.60 8.23
C LYS A 101 -14.66 11.74 9.02
N GLY A 102 -13.59 11.07 8.60
CA GLY A 102 -12.34 10.95 9.33
C GLY A 102 -12.11 9.55 9.91
N TRP A 103 -11.31 9.49 10.97
CA TRP A 103 -10.83 8.28 11.62
C TRP A 103 -11.65 7.96 12.87
N ARG A 104 -12.01 6.70 13.11
CA ARG A 104 -12.69 6.29 14.34
C ARG A 104 -12.13 4.98 14.86
N ILE A 105 -12.01 4.86 16.17
CA ILE A 105 -11.65 3.59 16.82
C ILE A 105 -12.87 2.66 16.77
N CYS A 106 -12.68 1.45 16.25
CA CYS A 106 -13.73 0.46 16.09
C CYS A 106 -13.66 -0.66 17.14
N SER A 107 -12.46 -1.00 17.62
CA SER A 107 -12.25 -2.13 18.54
C SER A 107 -10.90 -2.03 19.25
N LEU A 108 -10.80 -2.68 20.42
CA LEU A 108 -9.55 -2.92 21.17
C LEU A 108 -8.86 -4.23 20.73
N ARG A 109 -9.11 -4.66 19.50
CA ARG A 109 -8.59 -5.88 18.89
C ARG A 109 -8.41 -5.63 17.41
N SER A 110 -7.33 -6.15 16.85
CA SER A 110 -7.10 -6.18 15.40
C SER A 110 -8.22 -6.93 14.68
N ASP A 111 -8.52 -6.52 13.46
CA ASP A 111 -9.46 -7.18 12.55
C ASP A 111 -10.88 -7.34 13.13
N CYS A 112 -11.30 -6.40 13.99
CA CYS A 112 -12.57 -6.46 14.67
C CYS A 112 -13.25 -5.08 14.67
N MET A 113 -14.58 -5.09 14.55
CA MET A 113 -15.40 -3.86 14.58
C MET A 113 -16.28 -3.78 15.84
N ILE A 114 -16.00 -4.61 16.84
CA ILE A 114 -16.80 -4.69 18.07
C ILE A 114 -16.17 -3.74 19.09
N GLY A 115 -16.76 -2.55 19.21
CA GLY A 115 -16.42 -1.60 20.27
C GLY A 115 -16.80 -2.10 21.66
N ASP A 116 -16.35 -1.38 22.67
CA ASP A 116 -16.70 -1.63 24.07
C ASP A 116 -17.67 -0.55 24.57
N PHE A 117 -18.92 -0.95 24.82
CA PHE A 117 -20.00 -0.07 25.27
C PHE A 117 -19.73 0.59 26.63
N THR A 118 -18.81 0.06 27.43
CA THR A 118 -18.40 0.68 28.71
C THR A 118 -17.52 1.91 28.51
N LYS A 119 -16.92 2.06 27.31
CA LYS A 119 -16.09 3.19 26.90
C LYS A 119 -16.65 3.84 25.64
N LEU A 120 -17.96 4.10 25.64
CA LEU A 120 -18.70 4.56 24.46
C LEU A 120 -18.02 5.74 23.76
N ASP A 121 -17.57 6.75 24.52
CA ASP A 121 -16.92 7.95 24.00
C ASP A 121 -15.67 7.64 23.14
N LEU A 122 -14.98 6.53 23.40
CA LEU A 122 -13.81 6.12 22.61
C LEU A 122 -14.20 5.63 21.21
N PHE A 123 -15.34 4.97 21.07
CA PHE A 123 -15.72 4.26 19.83
C PHE A 123 -16.72 5.00 18.94
N VAL A 124 -17.27 6.12 19.40
CA VAL A 124 -18.28 6.90 18.65
C VAL A 124 -17.73 8.16 17.99
N ASN A 125 -16.57 8.65 18.44
CA ASN A 125 -15.98 9.90 17.99
C ASN A 125 -15.11 9.72 16.74
N TYR A 126 -15.28 10.62 15.78
CA TYR A 126 -14.39 10.74 14.63
C TYR A 126 -13.32 11.78 14.91
N TYR A 127 -12.12 11.50 14.44
CA TYR A 127 -10.90 12.29 14.60
C TYR A 127 -10.34 12.64 13.21
N GLU A 128 -9.61 13.74 13.12
CA GLU A 128 -9.09 14.23 11.83
C GLU A 128 -7.86 13.44 11.38
N SER A 129 -7.06 12.93 12.31
CA SER A 129 -5.84 12.18 12.02
C SER A 129 -5.61 10.99 12.94
N LEU A 130 -4.75 10.06 12.52
CA LEU A 130 -4.27 8.97 13.37
C LEU A 130 -3.45 9.49 14.56
N PHE A 131 -2.81 10.65 14.45
CA PHE A 131 -2.05 11.22 15.56
C PHE A 131 -2.96 11.69 16.69
N GLU A 132 -4.14 12.24 16.38
CA GLU A 132 -5.18 12.54 17.40
C GLU A 132 -5.62 11.26 18.13
N ILE A 133 -5.84 10.17 17.39
CA ILE A 133 -6.15 8.87 17.98
C ILE A 133 -4.99 8.38 18.86
N LEU A 134 -3.74 8.44 18.39
CA LEU A 134 -2.58 7.97 19.13
C LEU A 134 -2.38 8.74 20.44
N ASN A 135 -2.65 10.05 20.48
CA ASN A 135 -2.62 10.82 21.72
C ASN A 135 -3.60 10.30 22.79
N ILE A 136 -4.66 9.58 22.38
CA ILE A 136 -5.67 9.03 23.29
C ILE A 136 -5.32 7.59 23.69
N ILE A 137 -4.85 6.78 22.73
CA ILE A 137 -4.70 5.33 22.93
C ILE A 137 -3.28 4.86 23.26
N SER A 138 -2.26 5.69 23.07
CA SER A 138 -0.84 5.36 23.21
C SER A 138 -0.14 6.37 24.12
N PRO A 139 -0.12 6.13 25.46
CA PRO A 139 0.60 6.99 26.40
C PRO A 139 2.07 7.23 26.02
N GLU A 140 2.78 6.21 25.55
CA GLU A 140 4.18 6.30 25.15
C GLU A 140 4.38 7.20 23.93
N TYR A 141 3.45 7.16 22.96
CA TYR A 141 3.43 8.14 21.86
C TYR A 141 3.18 9.55 22.40
N SER A 142 2.15 9.70 23.23
CA SER A 142 1.74 11.02 23.73
C SER A 142 2.87 11.70 24.52
N ASP A 143 3.53 10.95 25.39
CA ASP A 143 4.56 11.46 26.29
C ASP A 143 5.91 11.72 25.59
N ASN A 144 6.28 10.88 24.61
CA ASN A 144 7.65 10.90 24.06
C ASN A 144 7.74 11.37 22.61
N TYR A 145 6.65 11.30 21.83
CA TYR A 145 6.70 11.50 20.37
C TYR A 145 5.77 12.58 19.84
N SER A 146 4.68 12.93 20.55
CA SER A 146 3.65 13.85 20.05
C SER A 146 4.18 15.24 19.65
N GLY A 147 5.23 15.72 20.33
CA GLY A 147 5.90 16.99 19.99
C GLY A 147 6.81 16.93 18.77
N GLU A 148 7.36 15.75 18.44
CA GLU A 148 8.34 15.58 17.36
C GLU A 148 7.69 15.02 16.09
N VAL A 149 6.80 14.03 16.23
CA VAL A 149 6.16 13.32 15.13
C VAL A 149 4.64 13.52 15.21
N ASN A 150 4.15 14.44 14.39
CA ASN A 150 2.74 14.77 14.26
C ASN A 150 2.40 15.13 12.81
N ASP A 151 1.16 15.59 12.59
CA ASP A 151 0.67 15.96 11.25
C ASP A 151 1.56 16.99 10.53
N ASN A 152 2.20 17.91 11.25
CA ASN A 152 2.98 19.00 10.65
C ASN A 152 4.39 18.56 10.20
N THR A 153 5.02 17.61 10.90
CA THR A 153 6.43 17.26 10.68
C THR A 153 6.67 16.57 9.34
N PHE A 154 5.68 15.84 8.81
CA PHE A 154 5.83 15.07 7.57
C PHE A 154 5.65 15.88 6.30
N ASP A 155 4.92 17.00 6.34
CA ASP A 155 4.72 17.83 5.15
C ASP A 155 6.03 18.55 4.75
N GLU A 156 6.95 18.79 5.69
CA GLU A 156 8.27 19.36 5.40
C GLU A 156 9.24 18.40 4.70
N ALA A 157 9.14 17.09 4.96
CA ALA A 157 10.06 16.10 4.39
C ALA A 157 9.84 15.90 2.88
N ASN A 158 8.60 16.01 2.40
CA ASN A 158 8.30 15.92 0.97
C ASN A 158 8.75 17.17 0.19
N ILE A 159 8.71 18.36 0.80
CA ILE A 159 9.19 19.60 0.16
C ILE A 159 10.70 19.55 -0.09
N ARG A 160 11.49 18.96 0.83
CA ARG A 160 12.95 18.86 0.68
C ARG A 160 13.35 17.89 -0.44
N ASN A 161 12.62 16.80 -0.62
CA ASN A 161 12.91 15.79 -1.64
C ASN A 161 12.57 16.24 -3.07
N GLU A 162 11.65 17.19 -3.27
CA GLU A 162 11.37 17.76 -4.60
C GLU A 162 12.40 18.82 -5.04
N SER A 163 13.10 19.45 -4.10
CA SER A 163 14.10 20.49 -4.40
C SER A 163 15.49 19.96 -4.79
N GLU A 164 15.80 18.68 -4.59
CA GLU A 164 17.12 18.11 -4.89
C GLU A 164 17.25 17.50 -6.30
N ASP A 165 16.15 17.34 -7.05
CA ASP A 165 16.17 16.66 -8.37
C ASP A 165 16.23 17.62 -9.58
N SER A 166 16.54 18.91 -9.35
CA SER A 166 16.62 19.93 -10.40
C SER A 166 18.01 20.55 -10.59
N HIS A 167 19.08 19.75 -10.68
CA HIS A 167 20.39 20.23 -11.15
C HIS A 167 21.12 19.16 -11.99
N HIS A 168 20.81 19.10 -13.29
CA HIS A 168 21.69 18.51 -14.29
C HIS A 168 22.64 19.59 -14.83
N GLU A 169 23.86 19.64 -14.30
CA GLU A 169 24.96 20.39 -14.93
C GLU A 169 25.44 19.63 -16.17
N VAL A 170 25.31 20.27 -17.33
CA VAL A 170 26.00 19.90 -18.57
C VAL A 170 27.49 20.18 -18.38
N SER A 171 28.31 19.14 -18.33
CA SER A 171 29.76 19.25 -18.52
C SER A 171 30.17 18.53 -19.80
N SER A 172 30.80 19.29 -20.68
CA SER A 172 31.28 18.93 -22.00
C SER A 172 32.37 17.85 -21.98
N SER A 173 32.30 16.92 -22.91
CA SER A 173 33.49 16.25 -23.44
C SER A 173 33.23 15.80 -24.87
N ASP A 174 34.13 16.21 -25.76
CA ASP A 174 34.13 15.97 -27.19
C ASP A 174 34.18 14.47 -27.54
N GLN A 175 33.24 13.99 -28.35
CA GLN A 175 33.45 12.79 -29.18
C GLN A 175 33.01 13.03 -30.62
N ASN A 176 34.03 13.33 -31.43
CA ASN A 176 34.10 13.33 -32.88
C ASN A 176 33.70 11.95 -33.45
N TRP A 177 32.66 11.90 -34.28
CA TRP A 177 32.34 10.76 -35.14
C TRP A 177 32.29 11.24 -36.59
N SER A 178 33.38 11.04 -37.31
CA SER A 178 33.45 11.21 -38.77
C SER A 178 33.12 9.90 -39.49
N ASP A 179 32.30 10.04 -40.54
CA ASP A 179 32.00 9.11 -41.64
C ASP A 179 31.15 7.88 -41.26
N ILE A 180 30.01 7.61 -41.92
CA ILE A 180 29.91 7.17 -43.32
C ILE A 180 28.58 7.62 -43.95
N ASN A 181 28.69 8.29 -45.10
CA ASN A 181 27.61 8.56 -46.06
C ASN A 181 27.00 7.26 -46.62
N SER A 182 25.67 7.17 -46.67
CA SER A 182 24.89 6.53 -47.75
C SER A 182 23.38 6.82 -47.60
N THR A 183 22.89 7.90 -48.23
CA THR A 183 21.52 7.98 -48.81
C THR A 183 21.53 7.31 -50.20
N PRO A 184 20.40 6.92 -50.87
CA PRO A 184 19.05 7.52 -50.78
C PRO A 184 17.82 6.57 -50.97
N ASN A 185 16.62 7.07 -50.63
CA ASN A 185 15.29 6.96 -51.31
C ASN A 185 14.18 7.03 -50.25
N SER A 186 13.49 8.16 -50.06
CA SER A 186 12.50 8.82 -50.93
C SER A 186 11.29 7.94 -51.27
N SER A 187 10.18 8.17 -50.58
CA SER A 187 8.98 8.79 -51.20
C SER A 187 7.86 8.99 -50.15
N SER A 188 7.27 10.19 -50.18
CA SER A 188 6.05 10.64 -49.47
C SER A 188 6.17 11.31 -48.08
N GLU A 189 7.02 12.33 -47.96
CA GLU A 189 6.50 13.62 -47.50
C GLU A 189 5.81 14.26 -48.72
N PHE A 190 4.48 14.23 -48.81
CA PHE A 190 3.80 14.97 -49.89
C PHE A 190 2.47 15.61 -49.51
N LEU A 191 2.09 15.63 -48.24
CA LEU A 191 0.95 16.44 -47.82
C LEU A 191 1.25 16.96 -46.43
N ASN A 192 1.94 18.10 -46.32
CA ASN A 192 1.72 19.10 -45.25
C ASN A 192 2.74 20.27 -45.17
N SER A 193 3.47 20.62 -46.23
CA SER A 193 4.08 21.96 -46.27
C SER A 193 3.88 22.64 -47.62
N ILE A 194 3.61 23.95 -47.57
CA ILE A 194 3.37 24.88 -48.68
C ILE A 194 1.90 24.96 -49.15
N VAL A 195 1.01 25.21 -48.18
CA VAL A 195 0.20 26.43 -48.25
C VAL A 195 1.16 27.59 -47.93
N ASN A 196 1.19 28.60 -48.80
CA ASN A 196 1.95 29.88 -48.74
C ASN A 196 3.15 30.00 -49.71
N ASN A 197 2.88 30.31 -50.98
CA ASN A 197 3.18 31.64 -51.54
C ASN A 197 2.71 31.74 -53.01
N SER A 198 1.72 32.62 -53.22
CA SER A 198 1.36 33.36 -54.47
C SER A 198 1.05 32.58 -55.75
#